data_AF-A0A161X637-F1
#
_entry.id   AF-A0A161X637-F1
#
_cell.length_a   1.000
_cell.length_b   1.000
_cell.length_c   1.000
_cell.angle_alpha   90.00
_cell.angle_beta   90.00
_cell.angle_gamma   90.00
#
_symmetry.space_group_name_H-M   'P 1'
#
loop_
_entity.id
_entity.type
_entity.pdbx_description
1 polymer ?
#
loop_
_entity_poly.entity_id
_entity_poly.type
_entity_poly.pdbx_seq_one_letter_code
_entity_poly.pdbx_strand_id
1 'polypeptide(L)'
;MKINSIEKFEEGRKKYRSLLGYASLSAYHSYAYYRWNNKTILYLFILSILLIVLPSNFSVYLMKYDIIQYLVSFCLETFPMSQSRFFALQRLSSYNASHFAIASLSTLLLAVPFTLPFVYGYLKYWNENKAYQRVSHLHFLSVIASFLILLFTIWGFFIFTPEDIVPERLGTFVMFVGPFFSFYCVAFVLFVPGLLAQPIIFVIKLVHQLTFGSYKEQY
;
A
#
# COMPACT_ATOMS: atom_id res chain seq x y z
N MET A 1 -10.96 24.77 -4.45
CA MET A 1 -11.66 24.20 -3.28
C MET A 1 -10.63 23.80 -2.23
N LYS A 2 -10.54 24.44 -1.05
CA LYS A 2 -9.55 24.02 -0.04
C LYS A 2 -9.95 22.64 0.50
N ILE A 3 -9.13 21.62 0.23
CA ILE A 3 -9.32 20.22 0.68
C ILE A 3 -9.20 20.09 2.22
N ASN A 4 -8.71 21.15 2.88
CA ASN A 4 -8.48 21.28 4.31
C ASN A 4 -9.37 22.38 4.93
N SER A 5 -10.69 22.33 4.77
CA SER A 5 -11.57 23.13 5.63
C SER A 5 -12.08 22.26 6.79
N ILE A 6 -12.16 22.85 7.98
CA ILE A 6 -12.67 22.16 9.18
C ILE A 6 -14.12 21.71 8.96
N GLU A 7 -14.92 22.52 8.27
CA GLU A 7 -16.32 22.21 7.91
C GLU A 7 -16.43 20.91 7.11
N LYS A 8 -15.62 20.73 6.06
CA LYS A 8 -15.61 19.50 5.26
C LYS A 8 -15.13 18.28 6.05
N PHE A 9 -14.19 18.48 6.96
CA PHE A 9 -13.77 17.43 7.87
C PHE A 9 -14.92 17.01 8.79
N GLU A 10 -15.64 17.95 9.37
CA GLU A 10 -16.78 17.66 10.25
C GLU A 10 -17.95 17.01 9.48
N GLU A 11 -18.24 17.44 8.26
CA GLU A 11 -19.19 16.78 7.36
C GLU A 11 -18.78 15.34 7.06
N GLY A 12 -17.51 15.12 6.67
CA GLY A 12 -16.97 13.80 6.41
C GLY A 12 -17.00 12.91 7.64
N ARG A 13 -16.62 13.45 8.80
CA ARG A 13 -16.65 12.74 10.08
C ARG A 13 -18.06 12.33 10.47
N LYS A 14 -19.07 13.19 10.26
CA LYS A 14 -20.49 12.85 10.45
C LYS A 14 -20.95 11.75 9.49
N LYS A 15 -20.59 11.86 8.21
CA LYS A 15 -20.95 10.89 7.16
C LYS A 15 -20.37 9.51 7.42
N TYR A 16 -19.10 9.44 7.82
CA TYR A 16 -18.39 8.17 8.02
C TYR A 16 -18.38 7.70 9.47
N ARG A 17 -19.18 8.31 10.36
CA ARG A 17 -19.18 8.06 11.81
C ARG A 17 -19.28 6.57 12.17
N SER A 18 -20.13 5.82 11.46
CA SER A 18 -20.32 4.38 11.66
C SER A 18 -19.07 3.56 11.29
N LEU A 19 -18.28 4.02 10.32
CA LEU A 19 -17.07 3.36 9.84
C LEU A 19 -15.82 3.74 10.65
N LEU A 20 -15.86 4.86 11.39
CA LEU A 20 -14.74 5.29 12.24
C LEU A 20 -14.34 4.23 13.27
N GLY A 21 -15.30 3.45 13.77
CA GLY A 21 -15.04 2.39 14.76
C GLY A 21 -14.29 1.17 14.21
N TYR A 22 -14.19 1.04 12.89
CA TYR A 22 -13.47 -0.04 12.22
C TYR A 22 -12.06 0.40 11.81
N ALA A 23 -11.79 1.69 11.62
CA ALA A 23 -10.52 2.16 11.10
C ALA A 23 -9.53 2.51 12.22
N SER A 24 -8.50 1.67 12.40
CA SER A 24 -7.43 1.94 13.36
C SER A 24 -6.59 3.19 13.01
N LEU A 25 -6.58 3.56 11.73
CA LEU A 25 -5.94 4.74 11.12
C LEU A 25 -6.94 5.77 10.62
N SER A 26 -8.08 5.98 11.31
CA SER A 26 -9.10 6.88 10.76
C SER A 26 -8.61 8.33 10.74
N ALA A 27 -8.32 8.81 9.52
CA ALA A 27 -8.04 10.22 9.20
C ALA A 27 -9.08 11.16 9.84
N TYR A 28 -10.31 10.70 10.01
CA TYR A 28 -11.44 11.47 10.52
C TYR A 28 -11.58 11.47 12.06
N HIS A 29 -10.60 10.94 12.80
CA HIS A 29 -10.61 10.99 14.28
C HIS A 29 -10.20 12.35 14.84
N SER A 30 -9.29 13.05 14.17
CA SER A 30 -8.92 14.42 14.49
C SER A 30 -8.61 15.20 13.22
N TYR A 31 -8.92 16.49 13.22
CA TYR A 31 -8.65 17.35 12.07
C TYR A 31 -7.14 17.47 11.80
N ALA A 32 -6.33 17.44 12.85
CA ALA A 32 -4.87 17.46 12.74
C ALA A 32 -4.34 16.21 12.02
N TYR A 33 -4.84 15.03 12.40
CA TYR A 33 -4.50 13.77 11.73
C TYR A 33 -5.01 13.73 10.28
N TYR A 34 -6.24 14.18 10.02
CA TYR A 34 -6.78 14.32 8.66
C TYR A 34 -5.88 15.15 7.74
N ARG A 35 -5.52 16.36 8.20
CA ARG A 35 -4.67 17.28 7.44
C ARG A 35 -3.28 16.70 7.22
N TRP A 36 -2.71 16.06 8.23
CA TRP A 36 -1.43 15.40 8.12
C TRP A 36 -1.48 14.24 7.13
N ASN A 37 -2.48 13.37 7.22
CA ASN A 37 -2.63 12.19 6.36
C ASN A 37 -2.76 12.56 4.89
N ASN A 38 -3.58 13.55 4.56
CA ASN A 38 -3.72 14.04 3.18
C ASN A 38 -2.40 14.60 2.62
N LYS A 39 -1.65 15.33 3.45
CA LYS A 39 -0.33 15.87 3.06
C LYS A 39 0.68 14.73 2.85
N THR A 40 0.68 13.73 3.74
CA THR A 40 1.53 12.55 3.63
C THR A 40 1.22 11.74 2.38
N ILE A 41 -0.06 11.46 2.08
CA ILE A 41 -0.47 10.74 0.87
C ILE A 41 -0.01 11.49 -0.39
N LEU A 42 -0.15 12.81 -0.43
CA LEU A 42 0.33 13.61 -1.56
C LEU A 42 1.86 13.49 -1.74
N TYR A 43 2.63 13.56 -0.65
CA TYR A 43 4.08 13.38 -0.73
C TYR A 43 4.48 11.96 -1.14
N LEU A 44 3.80 10.95 -0.60
CA LEU A 44 4.03 9.57 -0.99
C LEU A 44 3.66 9.35 -2.47
N PHE A 45 2.63 10.01 -3.01
CA PHE A 45 2.26 9.92 -4.42
C PHE A 45 3.36 10.50 -5.31
N ILE A 46 3.85 11.70 -4.99
CA ILE A 46 4.96 12.33 -5.72
C ILE A 46 6.20 11.42 -5.65
N LEU A 47 6.52 10.89 -4.47
CA LEU A 47 7.67 10.00 -4.27
C LEU A 47 7.51 8.68 -5.03
N SER A 48 6.30 8.11 -5.07
CA SER A 48 6.00 6.89 -5.84
C SER A 48 6.23 7.11 -7.33
N ILE A 49 5.82 8.25 -7.89
CA ILE A 49 6.07 8.57 -9.29
C ILE A 49 7.59 8.64 -9.54
N LEU A 50 8.33 9.30 -8.66
CA LEU A 50 9.78 9.48 -8.80
C LEU A 50 10.57 8.16 -8.63
N LEU A 51 10.09 7.23 -7.81
CA LEU A 51 10.82 6.00 -7.47
C LEU A 51 10.30 4.74 -8.16
N ILE A 52 9.12 4.79 -8.79
CA ILE A 52 8.52 3.67 -9.53
C ILE A 52 8.43 4.02 -11.02
N VAL A 53 7.71 5.07 -11.37
CA VAL A 53 7.42 5.39 -12.78
C VAL A 53 8.69 5.84 -13.50
N LEU A 54 9.43 6.79 -12.92
CA LEU A 54 10.63 7.33 -13.55
C LEU A 54 11.71 6.25 -13.78
N PRO A 55 12.10 5.42 -12.79
CA PRO A 55 13.11 4.37 -13.00
C PRO A 55 12.65 3.32 -14.01
N SER A 56 11.35 2.98 -14.03
CA SER A 56 10.81 1.99 -14.97
C SER A 56 10.95 2.45 -16.43
N ASN A 57 10.87 3.75 -16.70
CA ASN A 57 11.11 4.30 -18.04
C ASN A 57 12.57 4.13 -18.51
N PHE A 58 13.53 4.11 -17.57
CA PHE A 58 14.95 3.84 -17.84
C PHE A 58 15.35 2.38 -17.60
N SER A 59 14.37 1.47 -17.49
CA SER A 59 14.56 0.08 -17.05
C SER A 59 15.62 -0.69 -17.83
N VAL A 60 15.71 -0.52 -19.15
CA VAL A 60 16.72 -1.20 -19.97
C VAL A 60 18.14 -0.79 -19.60
N TYR A 61 18.36 0.49 -19.23
CA TYR A 61 19.66 0.95 -18.75
C TYR A 61 19.93 0.44 -17.34
N LEU A 62 18.92 0.46 -16.47
CA LEU A 62 19.04 -0.02 -15.09
C LEU A 62 19.34 -1.53 -15.01
N MET A 63 18.79 -2.32 -15.94
CA MET A 63 19.05 -3.75 -16.03
C MET A 63 20.49 -4.08 -16.46
N LYS A 64 21.33 -3.11 -16.83
CA LYS A 64 22.77 -3.34 -17.10
C LYS A 64 23.61 -3.42 -15.82
N TYR A 65 23.08 -3.01 -14.67
CA TYR A 65 23.80 -3.05 -13.41
C TYR A 65 23.59 -4.41 -12.72
N ASP A 66 24.70 -5.09 -12.38
CA ASP A 66 24.68 -6.43 -11.77
C ASP A 66 23.85 -6.49 -10.49
N ILE A 67 23.90 -5.44 -9.66
CA ILE A 67 23.12 -5.35 -8.41
C ILE A 67 21.61 -5.40 -8.69
N ILE A 68 21.16 -4.70 -9.74
CA ILE A 68 19.75 -4.67 -10.13
C ILE A 68 19.34 -6.03 -10.67
N GLN A 69 20.16 -6.65 -11.51
CA GLN A 69 19.90 -8.00 -12.00
C GLN A 69 19.81 -9.02 -10.86
N TYR A 70 20.73 -8.97 -9.90
CA TYR A 70 20.72 -9.83 -8.71
C TYR A 70 19.42 -9.65 -7.91
N LEU A 71 19.01 -8.40 -7.63
CA LEU A 71 17.79 -8.11 -6.88
C LEU A 71 16.53 -8.59 -7.63
N VAL A 72 16.47 -8.38 -8.94
CA VAL A 72 15.38 -8.89 -9.78
C VAL A 72 15.34 -10.42 -9.72
N SER A 73 16.47 -11.10 -9.94
CA SER A 73 16.55 -12.56 -9.87
C SER A 73 16.11 -13.10 -8.51
N PHE A 74 16.61 -12.51 -7.42
CA PHE A 74 16.20 -12.85 -6.06
C PHE A 74 14.68 -12.70 -5.87
N CYS A 75 14.10 -11.59 -6.32
CA CYS A 75 12.65 -11.39 -6.25
C CYS A 75 11.88 -12.40 -7.10
N LEU A 76 12.33 -12.71 -8.31
CA LEU A 76 11.66 -13.68 -9.18
C LEU A 76 11.73 -15.09 -8.56
N GLU A 77 12.86 -15.50 -7.99
CA GLU A 77 12.99 -16.79 -7.29
C GLU A 77 12.14 -16.86 -6.02
N THR A 78 12.10 -15.78 -5.25
CA THR A 78 11.29 -15.70 -4.01
C THR A 78 9.79 -15.73 -4.32
N PHE A 79 9.39 -15.20 -5.47
CA PHE A 79 8.00 -15.14 -5.91
C PHE A 79 7.83 -15.88 -7.25
N PRO A 80 7.69 -17.22 -7.24
CA PRO A 80 7.62 -18.04 -8.46
C PRO A 80 6.55 -17.58 -9.46
N MET A 81 5.46 -17.00 -8.94
CA MET A 81 4.43 -16.40 -9.77
C MET A 81 4.97 -15.24 -10.62
N SER A 82 5.77 -14.32 -10.06
CA SER A 82 6.39 -13.22 -10.82
C SER A 82 7.41 -13.72 -11.85
N GLN A 83 8.10 -14.83 -11.57
CA GLN A 83 9.04 -15.47 -12.49
C GLN A 83 8.38 -15.91 -13.79
N SER A 84 7.25 -16.62 -13.71
CA SER A 84 6.50 -17.07 -14.89
C SER A 84 6.12 -15.90 -15.81
N ARG A 85 5.73 -14.76 -15.21
CA ARG A 85 5.31 -13.55 -15.93
C ARG A 85 6.47 -12.82 -16.57
N PHE A 86 7.58 -12.71 -15.85
CA PHE A 86 8.80 -12.13 -16.39
C PHE A 86 9.24 -12.87 -17.66
N PHE A 87 9.25 -14.21 -17.64
CA PHE A 87 9.62 -14.99 -18.82
C PHE A 87 8.63 -14.85 -19.98
N ALA A 88 7.33 -14.81 -19.70
CA ALA A 88 6.32 -14.55 -20.72
C ALA A 88 6.55 -13.19 -21.39
N LEU A 89 6.75 -12.13 -20.60
CA LEU A 89 7.06 -10.79 -21.11
C LEU A 89 8.39 -10.76 -21.85
N GLN A 90 9.42 -11.47 -21.37
CA GLN A 90 10.74 -11.51 -22.00
C GLN A 90 10.69 -12.11 -23.41
N ARG A 91 9.84 -13.11 -23.63
CA ARG A 91 9.60 -13.70 -24.96
C ARG A 91 8.91 -12.74 -25.92
N LEU A 92 8.13 -11.78 -25.42
CA LEU A 92 7.31 -10.86 -26.20
C LEU A 92 8.01 -9.51 -26.45
N SER A 93 8.63 -8.95 -25.41
CA SER A 93 9.31 -7.65 -25.45
C SER A 93 10.27 -7.53 -24.25
N SER A 94 11.56 -7.43 -24.55
CA SER A 94 12.63 -7.25 -23.55
C SER A 94 12.48 -5.94 -22.78
N TYR A 95 12.01 -4.87 -23.44
CA TYR A 95 11.71 -3.60 -22.80
C TYR A 95 10.58 -3.75 -21.77
N ASN A 96 9.47 -4.40 -22.15
CA ASN A 96 8.33 -4.59 -21.24
C ASN A 96 8.67 -5.48 -20.04
N ALA A 97 9.47 -6.52 -20.26
CA ALA A 97 9.97 -7.38 -19.17
C ALA A 97 10.85 -6.60 -18.18
N SER A 98 11.77 -5.78 -18.70
CA SER A 98 12.62 -4.91 -17.89
C SER A 98 11.80 -3.87 -17.12
N HIS A 99 10.83 -3.22 -17.79
CA HIS A 99 9.92 -2.25 -17.19
C HIS A 99 9.11 -2.87 -16.05
N PHE A 100 8.53 -4.06 -16.29
CA PHE A 100 7.80 -4.83 -15.28
C PHE A 100 8.68 -5.19 -14.08
N ALA A 101 9.90 -5.68 -14.32
CA ALA A 101 10.81 -6.10 -13.26
C ALA A 101 11.20 -4.93 -12.34
N ILE A 102 11.61 -3.80 -12.92
CA ILE A 102 11.99 -2.60 -12.16
C ILE A 102 10.77 -2.04 -11.40
N ALA A 103 9.61 -1.93 -12.02
CA ALA A 103 8.39 -1.45 -11.36
C ALA A 103 8.00 -2.35 -10.17
N SER A 104 8.04 -3.67 -10.36
CA SER A 104 7.72 -4.66 -9.32
C SER A 104 8.71 -4.59 -8.16
N LEU A 105 10.02 -4.56 -8.47
CA LEU A 105 11.07 -4.43 -7.47
C LEU A 105 10.93 -3.14 -6.66
N SER A 106 10.76 -2.00 -7.33
CA SER A 106 10.53 -0.71 -6.65
C SER A 106 9.28 -0.75 -5.77
N THR A 107 8.20 -1.38 -6.24
CA THR A 107 6.96 -1.53 -5.46
C THR A 107 7.20 -2.30 -4.16
N LEU A 108 7.88 -3.45 -4.25
CA LEU A 108 8.19 -4.29 -3.09
C LEU A 108 9.09 -3.54 -2.10
N LEU A 109 10.13 -2.88 -2.60
CA LEU A 109 11.07 -2.13 -1.78
C LEU A 109 10.42 -0.93 -1.08
N LEU A 110 9.40 -0.31 -1.68
CA LEU A 110 8.74 0.89 -1.13
C LEU A 110 7.53 0.58 -0.23
N ALA A 111 6.87 -0.57 -0.41
CA ALA A 111 5.68 -0.92 0.36
C ALA A 111 5.94 -0.94 1.88
N VAL A 112 7.06 -1.50 2.32
CA VAL A 112 7.42 -1.56 3.75
C VAL A 112 7.81 -0.17 4.29
N PRO A 113 8.74 0.59 3.68
CA PRO A 113 9.07 1.94 4.13
C PRO A 113 7.87 2.88 4.17
N PHE A 114 6.95 2.78 3.21
CA PHE A 114 5.77 3.65 3.16
C PHE A 114 4.75 3.33 4.26
N THR A 115 4.86 2.17 4.90
CA THR A 115 4.03 1.80 6.06
C THR A 115 4.45 2.63 7.28
N LEU A 116 5.73 2.97 7.40
CA LEU A 116 6.30 3.68 8.55
C LEU A 116 5.69 5.08 8.78
N PRO A 117 5.54 5.96 7.76
CA PRO A 117 4.84 7.22 7.93
C PRO A 117 3.45 7.06 8.53
N PHE A 118 2.64 6.09 8.09
CA PHE A 118 1.29 5.88 8.61
C PHE A 118 1.29 5.47 10.08
N VAL A 119 2.18 4.55 10.47
CA VAL A 119 2.36 4.16 11.88
C VAL A 119 2.83 5.35 12.72
N TYR A 120 3.81 6.12 12.23
CA TYR A 120 4.32 7.32 12.89
C TYR A 120 3.23 8.38 13.09
N GLY A 121 2.49 8.70 12.03
CA GLY A 121 1.40 9.68 12.10
C GLY A 121 0.36 9.25 13.13
N TYR A 122 0.00 7.98 13.12
CA TYR A 122 -0.90 7.46 14.13
C TYR A 122 -0.39 7.64 15.57
N LEU A 123 0.86 7.26 15.86
CA LEU A 123 1.47 7.46 17.17
C LEU A 123 1.50 8.94 17.58
N LYS A 124 1.85 9.82 16.64
CA LYS A 124 1.94 11.27 16.86
C LYS A 124 0.60 11.88 17.26
N TYR A 125 -0.50 11.44 16.66
CA TYR A 125 -1.84 12.01 16.88
C TYR A 125 -2.75 11.13 17.75
N TRP A 126 -2.23 10.05 18.33
CA TRP A 126 -2.96 9.08 19.15
C TRP A 126 -3.71 9.70 20.34
N ASN A 127 -3.06 10.63 21.03
CA ASN A 127 -3.57 11.19 22.29
C ASN A 127 -4.74 12.17 22.11
N GLU A 128 -5.05 12.55 20.88
CA GLU A 128 -6.07 13.56 20.60
C GLU A 128 -7.50 13.04 20.76
N ASN A 129 -7.71 11.71 20.86
CA ASN A 129 -9.07 11.16 21.00
C ASN A 129 -9.15 9.90 21.88
N LYS A 130 -9.33 10.09 23.20
CA LYS A 130 -9.38 9.00 24.22
C LYS A 130 -10.43 7.92 23.94
N ALA A 131 -11.53 8.26 23.28
CA ALA A 131 -12.62 7.32 22.97
C ALA A 131 -12.20 6.18 22.01
N TYR A 132 -11.17 6.40 21.19
CA TYR A 132 -10.71 5.44 20.16
C TYR A 132 -9.43 4.69 20.56
N GLN A 133 -9.00 4.83 21.82
CA GLN A 133 -7.79 4.18 22.37
C GLN A 133 -8.03 2.72 22.78
N ARG A 134 -9.30 2.31 22.99
CA ARG A 134 -9.64 0.93 23.34
C ARG A 134 -9.72 0.04 22.11
N VAL A 135 -9.16 -1.16 22.23
CA VAL A 135 -9.35 -2.27 21.28
C VAL A 135 -10.79 -2.75 21.38
N SER A 136 -11.44 -2.91 20.23
CA SER A 136 -12.82 -3.38 20.11
C SER A 136 -12.85 -4.55 19.14
N HIS A 137 -13.90 -5.37 19.19
CA HIS A 137 -14.15 -6.44 18.22
C HIS A 137 -14.18 -5.92 16.78
N LEU A 138 -14.59 -4.66 16.57
CA LEU A 138 -14.60 -4.00 15.25
C LEU A 138 -13.18 -3.74 14.72
N HIS A 139 -12.23 -3.41 15.60
CA HIS A 139 -10.82 -3.27 15.21
C HIS A 139 -10.21 -4.61 14.78
N PHE A 140 -10.57 -5.71 15.45
CA PHE A 140 -10.14 -7.05 15.06
C PHE A 140 -10.68 -7.45 13.68
N LEU A 141 -11.97 -7.21 13.43
CA LEU A 141 -12.59 -7.43 12.11
C LEU A 141 -11.92 -6.61 11.00
N SER A 142 -11.51 -5.38 11.31
CA SER A 142 -10.80 -4.53 10.36
C SER A 142 -9.40 -5.04 10.02
N VAL A 143 -8.68 -5.61 11.00
CA VAL A 143 -7.39 -6.28 10.74
C VAL A 143 -7.59 -7.49 9.82
N ILE A 144 -8.61 -8.31 10.07
CA ILE A 144 -8.97 -9.44 9.19
C ILE A 144 -9.31 -8.93 7.78
N ALA A 145 -10.15 -7.90 7.68
CA ALA A 145 -10.54 -7.32 6.40
C ALA A 145 -9.32 -6.77 5.64
N SER A 146 -8.40 -6.08 6.32
CA SER A 146 -7.17 -5.57 5.71
C SER A 146 -6.23 -6.69 5.25
N PHE A 147 -6.13 -7.77 6.01
CA PHE A 147 -5.38 -8.96 5.60
C PHE A 147 -6.00 -9.58 4.34
N LEU A 148 -7.32 -9.74 4.30
CA LEU A 148 -8.03 -10.25 3.13
C LEU A 148 -7.87 -9.33 1.92
N ILE A 149 -8.00 -8.00 2.09
CA ILE A 149 -7.80 -7.04 1.00
C ILE A 149 -6.36 -7.10 0.50
N LEU A 150 -5.36 -7.18 1.37
CA LEU A 150 -3.97 -7.35 0.98
C LEU A 150 -3.80 -8.62 0.14
N LEU A 151 -4.38 -9.74 0.61
CA LEU A 151 -4.35 -11.02 -0.08
C LEU A 151 -5.04 -10.93 -1.44
N PHE A 152 -6.22 -10.30 -1.53
CA PHE A 152 -6.92 -10.02 -2.78
C PHE A 152 -6.19 -9.04 -3.69
N THR A 153 -5.42 -8.10 -3.16
CA THR A 153 -4.65 -7.16 -4.00
C THR A 153 -3.43 -7.86 -4.60
N ILE A 154 -2.75 -8.70 -3.81
CA ILE A 154 -1.70 -9.62 -4.29
C ILE A 154 -2.29 -10.59 -5.32
N TRP A 155 -3.49 -11.11 -5.07
CA TRP A 155 -4.19 -12.00 -5.99
C TRP A 155 -4.76 -11.27 -7.22
N GLY A 156 -5.06 -9.98 -7.11
CA GLY A 156 -5.50 -9.13 -8.22
C GLY A 156 -4.38 -8.93 -9.23
N PHE A 157 -3.15 -8.66 -8.76
CA PHE A 157 -1.95 -8.73 -9.60
C PHE A 157 -1.86 -10.07 -10.35
N PHE A 158 -2.24 -11.18 -9.70
CA PHE A 158 -2.21 -12.51 -10.31
C PHE A 158 -3.30 -12.70 -11.39
N ILE A 159 -4.56 -12.33 -11.12
CA ILE A 159 -5.69 -12.49 -12.06
C ILE A 159 -5.55 -11.61 -13.30
N PHE A 160 -5.12 -10.35 -13.13
CA PHE A 160 -4.98 -9.44 -14.27
C PHE A 160 -3.87 -9.86 -15.22
N THR A 161 -3.11 -10.89 -14.87
CA THR A 161 -2.02 -11.41 -15.68
C THR A 161 -2.49 -12.70 -16.39
N PRO A 162 -2.65 -12.73 -17.73
CA PRO A 162 -3.08 -13.92 -18.47
C PRO A 162 -1.93 -14.93 -18.58
N GLU A 163 -2.15 -16.17 -18.14
CA GLU A 163 -1.14 -17.25 -18.13
C GLU A 163 -0.87 -17.85 -19.50
N ASP A 164 -1.86 -17.79 -20.39
CA ASP A 164 -1.76 -18.39 -21.72
C ASP A 164 -1.34 -17.39 -22.79
N ILE A 165 -0.33 -17.79 -23.55
CA ILE A 165 0.13 -17.13 -24.77
C ILE A 165 -0.89 -17.43 -25.88
N VAL A 166 -2.08 -16.84 -25.81
CA VAL A 166 -3.00 -16.78 -26.95
C VAL A 166 -2.67 -15.47 -27.68
N PRO A 167 -2.00 -15.51 -28.86
CA PRO A 167 -1.51 -14.32 -29.56
C PRO A 167 -2.59 -13.25 -29.78
N GLU A 168 -3.83 -13.68 -29.98
CA GLU A 168 -5.01 -12.84 -30.22
C GLU A 168 -5.50 -12.09 -28.97
N ARG A 169 -5.31 -12.63 -27.75
CA ARG A 169 -5.66 -11.96 -26.47
C ARG A 169 -4.46 -11.23 -25.84
N LEU A 170 -3.26 -11.57 -26.28
CA LEU A 170 -1.99 -10.95 -25.89
C LEU A 170 -1.87 -9.50 -26.33
N GLY A 171 -2.44 -9.13 -27.49
CA GLY A 171 -2.39 -7.77 -28.01
C GLY A 171 -2.94 -6.74 -27.03
N THR A 172 -4.09 -7.01 -26.40
CA THR A 172 -4.71 -6.09 -25.44
C THR A 172 -3.94 -6.04 -24.12
N PHE A 173 -3.40 -7.17 -23.65
CA PHE A 173 -2.62 -7.23 -22.42
C PHE A 173 -1.27 -6.49 -22.54
N VAL A 174 -0.52 -6.71 -23.63
CA VAL A 174 0.77 -6.04 -23.86
C VAL A 174 0.61 -4.54 -24.11
N MET A 175 -0.48 -4.12 -24.78
CA MET A 175 -0.74 -2.70 -25.07
C MET A 175 -1.20 -1.89 -23.85
N PHE A 176 -1.92 -2.49 -22.90
CA PHE A 176 -2.48 -1.76 -21.75
C PHE A 176 -1.76 -2.02 -20.43
N VAL A 177 -1.22 -3.23 -20.19
CA VAL A 177 -0.61 -3.54 -18.90
C VAL A 177 0.85 -3.12 -18.88
N GLY A 178 1.65 -3.37 -19.92
CA GLY A 178 3.08 -3.03 -19.92
C GLY A 178 3.40 -1.55 -19.60
N PRO A 179 2.90 -0.57 -20.40
CA PRO A 179 3.23 0.84 -20.22
C PRO A 179 2.61 1.48 -18.96
N PHE A 180 1.44 0.99 -18.53
CA PHE A 180 0.71 1.55 -17.39
C PHE A 180 0.94 0.80 -16.07
N PHE A 181 1.69 -0.32 -16.11
CA PHE A 181 1.97 -1.15 -14.94
C PHE A 181 2.59 -0.34 -13.79
N SER A 182 3.51 0.56 -14.11
CA SER A 182 4.16 1.43 -13.12
C SER A 182 3.16 2.34 -12.38
N PHE A 183 2.07 2.77 -13.02
CA PHE A 183 1.01 3.54 -12.37
C PHE A 183 0.12 2.66 -11.48
N TYR A 184 -0.11 1.40 -11.87
CA TYR A 184 -0.76 0.42 -11.00
C TYR A 184 0.06 0.16 -9.74
N CYS A 185 1.39 0.02 -9.90
CA CYS A 185 2.36 -0.07 -8.81
C CYS A 185 2.31 1.16 -7.89
N VAL A 186 2.18 2.38 -8.43
CA VAL A 186 1.98 3.61 -7.63
C VAL A 186 0.70 3.52 -6.80
N ALA A 187 -0.42 3.10 -7.39
CA ALA A 187 -1.65 2.92 -6.63
C ALA A 187 -1.46 1.89 -5.50
N PHE A 188 -0.82 0.76 -5.81
CA PHE A 188 -0.54 -0.27 -4.83
C PHE A 188 0.27 0.25 -3.62
N VAL A 189 1.39 0.93 -3.85
CA VAL A 189 2.21 1.48 -2.75
C VAL A 189 1.56 2.64 -2.01
N LEU A 190 0.46 3.21 -2.50
CA LEU A 190 -0.30 4.21 -1.75
C LEU A 190 -1.36 3.60 -0.83
N PHE A 191 -2.01 2.51 -1.27
CA PHE A 191 -3.10 1.89 -0.52
C PHE A 191 -2.61 0.79 0.42
N VAL A 192 -1.71 -0.08 -0.04
CA VAL A 192 -1.26 -1.24 0.72
C VAL A 192 -0.53 -0.87 2.01
N PRO A 193 0.35 0.13 2.06
CA PRO A 193 0.99 0.52 3.31
C PRO A 193 0.02 1.01 4.39
N GLY A 194 -1.07 1.68 3.99
CA GLY A 194 -2.15 2.05 4.89
C GLY A 194 -2.86 0.83 5.48
N LEU A 195 -3.01 -0.25 4.70
CA LEU A 195 -3.56 -1.54 5.16
C LEU A 195 -2.57 -2.30 6.06
N LEU A 196 -1.29 -2.35 5.68
CA LEU A 196 -0.21 -2.99 6.44
C LEU A 196 0.04 -2.31 7.79
N ALA A 197 -0.19 -1.01 7.90
CA ALA A 197 -0.08 -0.29 9.15
C ALA A 197 -1.19 -0.66 10.15
N GLN A 198 -2.34 -1.17 9.70
CA GLN A 198 -3.45 -1.52 10.58
C GLN A 198 -3.14 -2.64 11.59
N PRO A 199 -2.59 -3.81 11.22
CA PRO A 199 -2.23 -4.85 12.18
C PRO A 199 -1.17 -4.36 13.18
N ILE A 200 -0.18 -3.58 12.72
CA ILE A 200 0.86 -3.01 13.59
C ILE A 200 0.20 -2.13 14.67
N ILE A 201 -0.69 -1.25 14.25
CA ILE A 201 -1.40 -0.32 15.15
C ILE A 201 -2.33 -1.06 16.11
N PHE A 202 -3.00 -2.11 15.63
CA PHE A 202 -3.83 -2.96 16.47
C PHE A 202 -3.01 -3.57 17.61
N VAL A 203 -1.83 -4.13 17.31
CA VAL A 203 -0.92 -4.68 18.33
C VAL A 203 -0.50 -3.60 19.32
N ILE A 204 -0.15 -2.40 18.85
CA ILE A 204 0.20 -1.28 19.75
C ILE A 204 -0.98 -0.94 20.68
N LYS A 205 -2.22 -0.85 20.18
CA LYS A 205 -3.43 -0.64 21.00
C LYS A 205 -3.65 -1.76 22.01
N LEU A 206 -3.49 -3.00 21.58
CA LEU A 206 -3.69 -4.17 22.43
C LEU A 206 -2.69 -4.19 23.57
N VAL A 207 -1.41 -4.01 23.28
CA VAL A 207 -0.35 -3.93 24.29
C VAL A 207 -0.61 -2.77 25.25
N HIS A 208 -0.92 -1.57 24.75
CA HIS A 208 -1.20 -0.42 25.61
C HIS A 208 -2.39 -0.68 26.54
N GLN A 209 -3.47 -1.29 26.04
CA GLN A 209 -4.64 -1.62 26.85
C GLN A 209 -4.35 -2.71 27.89
N LEU A 210 -3.57 -3.74 27.55
CA LEU A 210 -3.20 -4.79 28.50
C LEU A 210 -2.27 -4.24 29.60
N THR A 211 -1.33 -3.36 29.25
CA THR A 211 -0.35 -2.81 30.20
C THR A 211 -0.95 -1.72 31.09
N PHE A 212 -1.80 -0.83 30.56
CA PHE A 212 -2.29 0.35 31.28
C PHE A 212 -3.81 0.36 31.53
N GLY A 213 -4.58 -0.50 30.86
CA GLY A 213 -6.03 -0.61 31.06
C GLY A 213 -6.41 -1.27 32.39
N SER A 214 -5.60 -2.23 32.85
CA SER A 214 -5.72 -2.88 34.17
C SER A 214 -5.70 -1.87 35.34
N TYR A 215 -5.01 -0.73 35.19
CA TYR A 215 -4.83 0.24 36.26
C TYR A 215 -6.06 1.12 36.53
N LYS A 216 -7.06 1.15 35.63
CA LYS A 216 -8.25 1.99 35.78
C LYS A 216 -9.47 1.27 36.38
N GLU A 217 -9.43 -0.05 36.51
CA GLU A 217 -10.54 -0.83 37.08
C GLU A 217 -10.30 -1.23 38.56
N GLN A 218 -9.16 -0.85 39.15
CA GLN A 218 -8.79 -1.15 40.53
C GLN A 218 -8.83 0.05 41.50
N TYR A 219 -9.30 1.23 41.05
CA TYR A 219 -9.46 2.43 41.89
C TYR A 219 -10.83 3.08 41.71
#